data_AF-A0A938IRZ4-F1
#
_entry.id   AF-A0A938IRZ4-F1
#
_cell.length_a   1.000
_cell.length_b   1.000
_cell.length_c   1.000
_cell.angle_alpha   90.00
_cell.angle_beta   90.00
_cell.angle_gamma   90.00
#
_symmetry.space_group_name_H-M   'P 1'
#
loop_
_entity.id
_entity.type
_entity.pdbx_description
1 polymer ?
#
loop_
_entity_poly.entity_id
_entity_poly.type
_entity_poly.pdbx_seq_one_letter_code
_entity_poly.pdbx_strand_id
1 'polypeptide(L)' 'MVYRGRVKNGVIVLEPPARLAEGAEVSVRPLRRRSRSSARRRAKPTLYERLKSVAGKAKGLPPDASVNHDHYLCGMPKRK' A
#
# COMPACT_ATOMS: atom_id res chain seq x y z
N MET A 1 -18.84 29.34 6.73
CA MET A 1 -17.81 28.78 5.82
C MET A 1 -16.79 28.01 6.66
N VAL A 2 -16.20 26.93 6.13
CA VAL A 2 -15.18 26.14 6.85
C VAL A 2 -13.85 26.27 6.13
N TYR A 3 -12.84 26.79 6.83
CA TYR A 3 -11.48 26.87 6.32
C TYR A 3 -10.68 25.66 6.78
N ARG A 4 -9.86 25.12 5.87
CA ARG A 4 -8.90 24.08 6.19
C ARG A 4 -7.51 24.68 6.26
N GLY A 5 -6.73 24.21 7.20
CA GLY A 5 -5.35 24.64 7.38
C GLY A 5 -4.51 23.55 8.03
N ARG A 6 -3.21 23.78 8.07
CA ARG A 6 -2.24 22.96 8.78
C ARG A 6 -1.59 23.77 9.87
N VAL A 7 -1.32 23.12 11.00
CA VAL A 7 -0.52 23.72 12.07
C VAL A 7 0.95 23.68 11.64
N LYS A 8 1.61 24.83 11.60
CA LYS A 8 3.07 24.99 11.43
C LYS A 8 3.57 25.88 12.56
N ASN A 9 4.50 25.35 13.37
CA ASN A 9 5.09 26.07 14.52
C ASN A 9 4.04 26.66 15.47
N GLY A 10 2.96 25.91 15.75
CA GLY A 10 1.86 26.37 16.61
C GLY A 10 0.85 27.32 15.95
N VAL A 11 1.08 27.77 14.71
CA VAL A 11 0.18 28.66 13.97
C VAL A 11 -0.60 27.88 12.91
N ILE A 12 -1.90 28.16 12.77
CA ILE A 12 -2.75 27.54 11.73
C ILE A 12 -2.56 28.31 10.43
N VAL A 13 -2.00 27.66 9.42
CA VAL A 13 -1.85 28.20 8.05
C VAL A 13 -2.97 27.66 7.18
N LEU A 14 -3.82 28.53 6.62
CA LEU A 14 -4.94 28.14 5.77
C LEU A 14 -4.46 27.68 4.38
N GLU A 15 -5.09 26.63 3.85
CA GLU A 15 -4.84 26.06 2.51
C GLU A 15 -6.21 25.80 1.82
N PRO A 16 -6.62 26.60 0.83
CA PRO A 16 -5.93 27.75 0.22
C PRO A 16 -5.83 28.97 1.15
N PRO A 17 -4.91 29.91 0.89
CA PRO A 17 -4.79 31.14 1.68
C PRO A 17 -6.07 31.97 1.58
N ALA A 18 -6.60 32.39 2.73
CA ALA A 18 -7.77 33.23 2.84
C ALA A 18 -7.54 34.33 3.89
N ARG A 19 -8.06 35.54 3.64
CA ARG A 19 -8.03 36.64 4.61
C ARG A 19 -9.35 36.64 5.37
N LEU A 20 -9.26 36.49 6.69
CA LEU A 20 -10.41 36.67 7.58
C LEU A 20 -10.47 38.13 8.02
N ALA A 21 -11.65 38.60 8.41
CA ALA A 21 -11.79 39.95 8.98
C ALA A 21 -11.00 40.05 10.28
N GLU A 22 -10.37 41.20 10.50
CA GLU A 22 -9.65 41.49 11.74
C GLU A 22 -10.62 41.40 12.94
N GLY A 23 -10.19 40.80 14.04
CA GLY A 23 -11.02 40.59 15.23
C GLY A 23 -12.09 39.50 15.11
N ALA A 24 -12.14 38.73 14.02
CA ALA A 24 -13.10 37.65 13.88
C ALA A 24 -12.85 36.51 14.90
N GLU A 25 -13.88 36.14 15.66
CA GLU A 25 -13.85 34.97 16.54
C GLU A 25 -13.86 33.68 15.70
N VAL A 26 -12.97 32.72 16.02
CA VAL A 26 -12.82 31.48 15.27
C VAL A 26 -12.86 30.25 16.18
N SER A 27 -13.50 29.18 15.71
CA SER A 27 -13.47 27.86 16.35
C SER A 27 -12.56 26.91 15.59
N VAL A 28 -11.61 26.30 16.30
CA VAL A 28 -10.67 25.34 15.72
C VAL A 28 -11.12 23.92 16.04
N ARG A 29 -11.38 23.14 15.00
CA ARG A 29 -11.66 21.71 15.12
C ARG A 29 -10.51 20.89 14.54
N PRO A 30 -9.69 20.21 15.37
CA PRO A 30 -8.66 19.31 14.88
C PRO A 30 -9.28 18.22 14.00
N LEU A 31 -8.83 18.14 12.74
CA LEU A 31 -9.24 17.06 11.86
C LEU A 31 -8.31 15.88 12.08
N ARG A 32 -8.88 14.70 12.36
CA ARG A 32 -8.10 13.46 12.30
C ARG A 32 -7.45 13.40 10.93
N ARG A 33 -6.11 13.28 10.91
CA ARG A 33 -5.37 13.05 9.66
C ARG A 33 -6.09 11.91 8.96
N ARG A 34 -6.60 12.15 7.75
CA ARG A 34 -6.91 11.05 6.82
C ARG A 34 -5.57 10.37 6.60
N SER A 35 -5.25 9.45 7.48
CA SER A 35 -4.19 8.51 7.23
C SER A 35 -4.49 7.96 5.85
N ARG A 36 -3.50 7.91 4.97
CA ARG A 36 -3.65 7.19 3.70
C ARG A 36 -4.16 5.74 3.93
N SER A 37 -4.15 5.24 5.18
CA SER A 37 -4.79 3.99 5.59
C SER A 37 -6.33 3.99 5.60
N SER A 38 -7.01 5.14 5.66
CA SER A 38 -8.49 5.17 5.67
C SER A 38 -9.11 5.27 4.26
N ALA A 39 -8.30 5.53 3.23
CA ALA A 39 -8.77 5.61 1.84
C ALA A 39 -8.70 4.27 1.08
N ARG A 40 -8.15 3.21 1.68
CA ARG A 40 -8.23 1.79 1.26
C ARG A 40 -7.35 0.98 2.21
N ARG A 41 -7.90 0.53 3.34
CA ARG A 41 -7.48 -0.76 3.91
C ARG A 41 -8.06 -1.88 3.04
N ARG A 42 -7.79 -1.85 1.73
CA ARG A 42 -7.71 -3.12 1.01
C ARG A 42 -6.46 -3.74 1.61
N ALA A 43 -6.64 -4.71 2.50
CA ALA A 43 -5.53 -5.49 3.00
C ALA A 43 -4.67 -5.85 1.79
N LYS A 44 -3.36 -5.60 1.87
CA LYS A 44 -2.46 -6.04 0.79
C LYS A 44 -2.71 -7.53 0.61
N PRO A 45 -2.88 -8.02 -0.63
CA PRO A 45 -3.21 -9.41 -0.82
C PRO A 45 -2.12 -10.29 -0.20
N THR A 46 -2.55 -11.34 0.48
CA THR A 46 -1.63 -12.29 1.12
C THR A 46 -0.76 -12.97 0.07
N LEU A 47 0.37 -13.56 0.47
CA LEU A 47 1.21 -14.34 -0.46
C LEU A 47 0.40 -15.46 -1.14
N TYR A 48 -0.49 -16.09 -0.39
CA TYR A 48 -1.42 -17.08 -0.94
C TYR A 48 -2.32 -16.49 -2.02
N GLU A 49 -2.99 -15.35 -1.76
CA GLU A 49 -3.87 -14.70 -2.74
C GLU A 49 -3.14 -14.31 -4.02
N ARG A 50 -1.87 -13.87 -3.89
CA ARG A 50 -1.03 -13.51 -5.05
C ARG A 50 -0.62 -14.71 -5.88
N LEU A 51 -0.42 -15.87 -5.25
CA LEU A 51 0.08 -17.09 -5.90
C LEU A 51 -1.03 -18.12 -6.20
N LYS A 52 -2.27 -17.87 -5.75
CA LYS A 52 -3.41 -18.79 -5.89
C LYS A 52 -3.64 -19.25 -7.33
N SER A 53 -3.39 -18.38 -8.30
CA SER A 53 -3.57 -18.69 -9.72
C SER A 53 -2.54 -19.69 -10.27
N VAL A 54 -1.42 -19.93 -9.56
CA VAL A 54 -0.34 -20.82 -10.02
C VAL A 54 -0.04 -21.95 -9.04
N ALA A 55 -0.41 -21.81 -7.77
CA ALA A 55 -0.23 -22.83 -6.75
C ALA A 55 -0.91 -24.15 -7.17
N GLY A 56 -0.13 -25.25 -7.21
CA GLY A 56 -0.62 -26.59 -7.55
C GLY A 56 -0.95 -26.82 -9.04
N LYS A 57 -0.60 -25.90 -9.95
CA LYS A 57 -0.81 -26.09 -11.40
C LYS A 57 0.01 -27.25 -11.97
N ALA A 58 1.25 -27.41 -11.50
CA ALA A 58 2.12 -28.47 -11.98
C ALA A 58 1.80 -29.78 -11.22
N LYS A 59 1.39 -30.80 -11.96
CA LYS A 59 1.04 -32.14 -11.43
C LYS A 59 2.01 -33.17 -12.00
N GLY A 60 2.35 -34.18 -11.21
CA GLY A 60 3.22 -35.28 -11.64
C GLY A 60 4.68 -34.88 -11.91
N LEU A 61 5.13 -33.75 -11.37
CA LEU A 61 6.53 -33.36 -11.48
C LEU A 61 7.42 -34.26 -10.58
N PRO A 62 8.64 -34.57 -11.03
CA PRO A 62 9.66 -35.16 -10.18
C PRO A 62 9.93 -34.33 -8.92
N PRO A 63 10.27 -34.96 -7.78
CA PRO A 63 10.47 -34.26 -6.51
C PRO A 63 11.64 -33.26 -6.54
N ASP A 64 12.59 -33.44 -7.45
CA ASP A 64 13.78 -32.61 -7.66
C ASP A 64 13.64 -31.62 -8.83
N ALA A 65 12.44 -31.46 -9.40
CA ALA A 65 12.21 -30.62 -10.57
C ALA A 65 12.56 -29.13 -10.35
N SER A 66 12.48 -28.63 -9.11
CA SER A 66 12.89 -27.26 -8.78
C SER A 66 14.40 -27.06 -8.90
N VAL A 67 15.19 -28.06 -8.52
CA VAL A 67 16.66 -28.04 -8.55
C VAL A 67 17.19 -28.33 -9.95
N ASN A 68 16.54 -29.26 -10.65
CA ASN A 68 16.98 -29.83 -11.93
C ASN A 68 16.11 -29.36 -13.12
N HIS A 69 15.65 -28.11 -13.10
CA HIS A 69 14.76 -27.59 -14.14
C HIS A 69 15.36 -27.70 -15.56
N ASP A 70 16.65 -27.39 -15.73
CA ASP A 70 17.33 -27.52 -17.04
C ASP A 70 17.43 -28.96 -17.54
N HIS A 71 17.55 -29.93 -16.62
CA HIS A 71 17.54 -31.34 -16.97
C HIS A 71 16.17 -31.73 -17.57
N TYR A 72 15.08 -31.28 -16.94
CA TYR A 72 13.73 -31.64 -17.36
C TYR A 72 13.20 -30.82 -18.55
N LEU A 73 13.67 -29.59 -18.73
CA LEU A 73 13.25 -28.72 -19.83
C LEU A 73 14.16 -28.84 -21.06
N CYS A 74 15.46 -29.04 -20.86
CA CYS A 74 16.48 -28.96 -21.91
C CYS A 74 17.37 -30.21 -22.00
N GLY A 75 17.15 -31.24 -21.18
CA GLY A 75 17.92 -32.49 -21.23
C GLY A 75 19.35 -32.38 -20.68
N MET A 76 19.70 -31.30 -19.98
CA MET A 76 21.02 -31.14 -19.37
C MET A 76 21.31 -32.20 -18.29
N PRO A 77 22.57 -32.49 -17.95
CA PRO A 77 22.88 -33.37 -16.83
C PRO A 77 22.26 -32.89 -15.51
N LYS A 78 21.82 -33.81 -14.64
CA LYS A 78 21.32 -33.46 -13.31
C LYS A 78 22.42 -32.86 -12.43
N ARG A 79 22.05 -31.87 -11.64
CA ARG A 79 22.90 -31.31 -10.57
C ARG A 79 22.92 -32.34 -9.43
N LYS A 80 24.14 -32.73 -9.03
CA LYS A 80 24.38 -33.67 -7.93
C LYS A 80 24.10 -33.03 -6.58
#